data_AF-A0A0J1DMT7-F1
#
_entry.id   AF-A0A0J1DMT7-F1
#
_cell.length_a   1.000
_cell.length_b   1.000
_cell.length_c   1.000
_cell.angle_alpha   90.00
_cell.angle_beta   90.00
_cell.angle_gamma   90.00
#
_symmetry.space_group_name_H-M   'P 1'
#
loop_
_entity.id
_entity.type
_entity.pdbx_description
1 polymer ?
#
loop_
_entity_poly.entity_id
_entity_poly.type
_entity_poly.pdbx_seq_one_letter_code
_entity_poly.pdbx_strand_id
1 'polypeptide(L)'
;MRRPRFLAGLLIVAALFCAAGQVHAQIQAFLLPESNFLRVEGELAIAPTSPRFSLRLFPNAQITALWTEGIADYTVDRGLLGTLVTVRLNDYGSEKMLYLGYEGFVDYGAEDPLILDRDRLWFPEFSIPTAEPELELIVPEGWYRLEVYNPGYPTVVLSRDSEMEWELDLALQPVEPEVEHSPLLPSEPEPELELEPEPLPLPSPSQQEVALTVIPDALYDEVSNLVLRLDTAISQRDEALLRELVGQELQADGLVDYFTAAPQQILPVESQIRTLVVEGAEGYVEATIFSRGQPLYDTEMHWAGDGLGSWVLTEFSMHPHTPSAPQALLDSLRGFADQLQRAVATGSAPHIEELVGITDPQERAAAVKLLMDLNTAEPWEVFVVEPHQFRLLILIRHSPRTHVAVSLRLMPDPTGWRIAALEALPVN
;
A
#
# COMPACT_ATOMS: atom_id res chain seq x y z
N MET A 1 66.65 -19.18 -2.46
CA MET A 1 65.28 -19.67 -2.72
C MET A 1 64.30 -18.98 -1.79
N ARG A 2 63.61 -17.94 -2.24
CA ARG A 2 62.50 -17.29 -1.54
C ARG A 2 61.54 -16.75 -2.60
N ARG A 3 60.32 -17.30 -2.65
CA ARG A 3 59.03 -16.62 -2.95
C ARG A 3 57.98 -17.68 -3.32
N PRO A 4 57.17 -18.13 -2.35
CA PRO A 4 55.80 -18.54 -2.67
C PRO A 4 54.74 -17.74 -1.89
N ARG A 5 55.14 -16.83 -0.99
CA ARG A 5 54.19 -16.09 -0.15
C ARG A 5 53.50 -14.89 -0.82
N PHE A 6 54.08 -14.35 -1.90
CA PHE A 6 53.49 -13.23 -2.64
C PHE A 6 52.39 -13.66 -3.63
N LEU A 7 52.48 -14.87 -4.18
CA LEU A 7 51.48 -15.36 -5.14
C LEU A 7 50.15 -15.72 -4.45
N ALA A 8 50.23 -16.31 -3.26
CA ALA A 8 49.05 -16.66 -2.47
C ALA A 8 48.28 -15.41 -1.99
N GLY A 9 48.99 -14.34 -1.60
CA GLY A 9 48.34 -13.08 -1.23
C GLY A 9 47.65 -12.39 -2.41
N LEU A 10 48.23 -12.46 -3.62
CA LEU A 10 47.64 -11.85 -4.81
C LEU A 10 46.43 -12.65 -5.33
N LEU A 11 46.43 -13.97 -5.17
CA LEU A 11 45.28 -14.83 -5.49
C LEU A 11 44.11 -14.64 -4.53
N ILE A 12 44.38 -14.37 -3.25
CA ILE A 12 43.32 -14.08 -2.26
C ILE A 12 42.71 -12.69 -2.51
N VAL A 13 43.52 -11.69 -2.88
CA VAL A 13 43.00 -10.36 -3.25
C VAL A 13 42.24 -10.40 -4.59
N ALA A 14 42.69 -11.19 -5.57
CA ALA A 14 41.96 -11.38 -6.82
C ALA A 14 40.65 -12.18 -6.62
N ALA A 15 40.63 -13.18 -5.73
CA ALA A 15 39.41 -13.90 -5.37
C ALA A 15 38.42 -13.03 -4.58
N LEU A 16 38.92 -12.09 -3.75
CA LEU A 16 38.08 -11.09 -3.07
C LEU A 16 37.56 -9.99 -4.01
N PHE A 17 38.27 -9.67 -5.09
CA PHE A 17 37.79 -8.73 -6.13
C PHE A 17 36.84 -9.38 -7.15
N CYS A 18 36.84 -10.72 -7.29
CA CYS A 18 35.88 -11.44 -8.13
C CYS A 18 34.57 -11.80 -7.41
N ALA A 19 34.46 -11.51 -6.12
CA ALA A 19 33.22 -11.61 -5.34
C ALA A 19 32.51 -10.25 -5.19
N ALA A 20 32.80 -9.28 -6.07
CA ALA A 20 31.82 -8.26 -6.40
C ALA A 20 30.68 -8.98 -7.13
N GLY A 21 29.76 -9.54 -6.35
CA GLY A 21 28.54 -10.16 -6.87
C GLY A 21 27.92 -9.17 -7.84
N GLN A 22 27.77 -9.60 -9.08
CA GLN A 22 26.86 -8.91 -9.97
C GLN A 22 25.50 -9.00 -9.30
N VAL A 23 25.08 -7.88 -8.73
CA VAL A 23 23.76 -7.68 -8.15
C VAL A 23 22.79 -7.80 -9.32
N HIS A 24 22.25 -9.00 -9.51
CA HIS A 24 21.23 -9.25 -10.53
C HIS A 24 19.88 -9.03 -9.86
N ALA A 25 19.09 -8.11 -10.43
CA ALA A 25 17.69 -7.95 -10.06
C ALA A 25 16.94 -9.23 -10.47
N GLN A 26 16.67 -10.10 -9.51
CA GLN A 26 15.94 -11.36 -9.72
C GLN A 26 14.61 -11.27 -9.00
N ILE A 27 13.54 -11.58 -9.72
CA ILE A 27 12.17 -11.61 -9.21
C ILE A 27 11.62 -13.03 -9.41
N GLN A 28 11.16 -13.62 -8.32
CA GLN A 28 10.48 -14.92 -8.30
C GLN A 28 8.98 -14.69 -8.15
N ALA A 29 8.19 -15.27 -9.04
CA ALA A 29 6.74 -15.23 -8.99
C ALA A 29 6.18 -16.66 -8.88
N PHE A 30 5.48 -16.92 -7.79
CA PHE A 30 4.78 -18.16 -7.49
C PHE A 30 3.29 -17.99 -7.73
N LEU A 31 2.72 -18.85 -8.57
CA LEU A 31 1.34 -18.73 -9.03
C LEU A 31 0.54 -19.98 -8.74
N LEU A 32 -0.67 -19.80 -8.22
CA LEU A 32 -1.69 -20.84 -8.12
C LEU A 32 -2.95 -20.36 -8.84
N PRO A 33 -3.08 -20.68 -10.14
CA PRO A 33 -4.25 -20.32 -10.94
C PRO A 33 -5.60 -20.69 -10.32
N GLU A 34 -5.70 -21.91 -9.78
CA GLU A 34 -6.96 -22.45 -9.25
C GLU A 34 -7.51 -21.68 -8.03
N SER A 35 -6.63 -21.03 -7.28
CA SER A 35 -6.99 -20.25 -6.10
C SER A 35 -6.84 -18.75 -6.34
N ASN A 36 -6.56 -18.32 -7.57
CA ASN A 36 -6.22 -16.93 -7.89
C ASN A 36 -5.03 -16.37 -7.10
N PHE A 37 -4.18 -17.22 -6.50
CA PHE A 37 -3.14 -16.77 -5.59
C PHE A 37 -1.86 -16.42 -6.36
N LEU A 38 -1.27 -15.29 -6.02
CA LEU A 38 0.01 -14.80 -6.52
C LEU A 38 0.88 -14.43 -5.33
N ARG A 39 2.14 -14.87 -5.35
CA ARG A 39 3.20 -14.34 -4.50
C ARG A 39 4.39 -13.96 -5.36
N VAL A 40 4.90 -12.76 -5.17
CA VAL A 40 6.09 -12.28 -5.86
C VAL A 40 7.09 -11.82 -4.82
N GLU A 41 8.35 -12.22 -4.98
CA GLU A 41 9.43 -11.85 -4.07
C GLU A 41 10.74 -11.71 -4.86
N GLY A 42 11.56 -10.72 -4.49
CA GLY A 42 12.90 -10.61 -5.03
C GLY A 42 13.51 -9.23 -4.91
N GLU A 43 14.54 -9.01 -5.72
CA GLU A 43 15.34 -7.79 -5.72
C GLU A 43 15.21 -7.05 -7.06
N LEU A 44 15.07 -5.73 -6.99
CA LEU A 44 14.97 -4.86 -8.15
C LEU A 44 15.88 -3.64 -8.02
N ALA A 45 16.62 -3.30 -9.06
CA ALA A 45 17.38 -2.06 -9.10
C ALA A 45 16.43 -0.87 -9.39
N ILE A 46 16.46 0.13 -8.51
CA ILE A 46 15.66 1.35 -8.58
C ILE A 46 16.56 2.58 -8.63
N ALA A 47 16.14 3.61 -9.37
CA ALA A 47 16.87 4.88 -9.47
C ALA A 47 16.03 6.06 -8.93
N PRO A 48 15.88 6.19 -7.60
CA PRO A 48 15.09 7.27 -7.00
C PRO A 48 15.78 8.62 -7.22
N THR A 49 15.12 9.54 -7.90
CA THR A 49 15.58 10.92 -8.13
C THR A 49 15.05 11.91 -7.08
N SER A 50 14.14 11.44 -6.23
CA SER A 50 13.45 12.23 -5.22
C SER A 50 13.45 11.48 -3.88
N PRO A 51 13.22 12.17 -2.74
CA PRO A 51 13.12 11.52 -1.44
C PRO A 51 11.90 10.62 -1.31
N ARG A 52 11.05 10.53 -2.33
CA ARG A 52 9.86 9.68 -2.34
C ARG A 52 9.68 8.98 -3.68
N PHE A 53 9.14 7.78 -3.63
CA PHE A 53 8.61 7.10 -4.81
C PHE A 53 7.40 6.28 -4.41
N SER A 54 6.57 5.92 -5.38
CA SER A 54 5.46 5.01 -5.16
C SER A 54 5.55 3.82 -6.11
N LEU A 55 4.96 2.71 -5.68
CA LEU A 55 4.69 1.56 -6.52
C LEU A 55 3.22 1.17 -6.37
N ARG A 56 2.63 0.70 -7.47
CA ARG A 56 1.25 0.24 -7.51
C ARG A 56 1.20 -1.25 -7.82
N LEU A 57 0.44 -1.97 -7.01
CA LEU A 57 0.17 -3.40 -7.14
C LEU A 57 -1.32 -3.64 -7.38
N PHE A 58 -1.67 -4.88 -7.68
CA PHE A 58 -3.07 -5.31 -7.76
C PHE A 58 -3.88 -5.00 -6.47
N PRO A 59 -5.22 -4.89 -6.58
CA PRO A 59 -6.08 -4.57 -5.45
C PRO A 59 -5.90 -5.57 -4.30
N ASN A 60 -5.84 -5.06 -3.07
CA ASN A 60 -5.70 -5.85 -1.84
C ASN A 60 -4.39 -6.65 -1.69
N ALA A 61 -3.36 -6.37 -2.49
CA ALA A 61 -2.03 -6.92 -2.27
C ALA A 61 -1.55 -6.67 -0.83
N GLN A 62 -0.91 -7.68 -0.26
CA GLN A 62 -0.27 -7.63 1.04
C GLN A 62 1.24 -7.55 0.84
N ILE A 63 1.87 -6.57 1.48
CA ILE A 63 3.33 -6.42 1.45
C ILE A 63 3.91 -7.35 2.52
N THR A 64 4.69 -8.33 2.09
CA THR A 64 5.38 -9.29 2.97
C THR A 64 6.83 -8.89 3.21
N ALA A 65 7.42 -8.13 2.29
CA ALA A 65 8.73 -7.52 2.48
C ALA A 65 8.88 -6.21 1.69
N LEU A 66 9.50 -5.21 2.31
CA LEU A 66 9.84 -3.95 1.65
C LEU A 66 11.10 -3.36 2.28
N TRP A 67 12.20 -3.38 1.54
CA TRP A 67 13.47 -2.89 2.07
C TRP A 67 14.35 -2.31 0.96
N THR A 68 14.94 -1.16 1.21
CA THR A 68 16.08 -0.60 0.47
C THR A 68 16.88 0.25 1.44
N GLU A 69 18.15 0.49 1.13
CA GLU A 69 18.96 1.43 1.92
C GLU A 69 18.27 2.80 1.98
N GLY A 70 18.17 3.35 3.20
CA GLY A 70 17.70 4.70 3.42
C GLY A 70 16.18 4.85 3.53
N ILE A 71 15.37 3.78 3.60
CA ILE A 71 13.95 3.90 3.94
C ILE A 71 13.80 4.61 5.30
N ALA A 72 13.01 5.68 5.30
CA ALA A 72 12.61 6.42 6.49
C ALA A 72 11.27 5.92 7.01
N ASP A 73 10.31 5.75 6.12
CA ASP A 73 8.99 5.17 6.36
C ASP A 73 8.36 4.71 5.03
N TYR A 74 7.23 4.01 5.13
CA TYR A 74 6.34 3.74 4.02
C TYR A 74 4.89 3.73 4.47
N THR A 75 3.97 3.97 3.54
CA THR A 75 2.53 3.82 3.75
C THR A 75 1.95 2.88 2.72
N VAL A 76 0.88 2.18 3.08
CA VAL A 76 0.14 1.28 2.20
C VAL A 76 -1.32 1.70 2.20
N ASP A 77 -1.81 2.12 1.05
CA ASP A 77 -3.21 2.48 0.85
C ASP A 77 -3.82 1.53 -0.17
N ARG A 78 -4.96 0.93 0.18
CA ARG A 78 -5.64 -0.05 -0.67
C ARG A 78 -6.86 0.59 -1.34
N GLY A 79 -6.88 0.58 -2.67
CA GLY A 79 -7.96 1.08 -3.52
C GLY A 79 -8.51 0.02 -4.47
N LEU A 80 -9.52 0.39 -5.25
CA LEU A 80 -10.12 -0.43 -6.31
C LEU A 80 -9.21 -0.58 -7.55
N LEU A 81 -8.41 0.43 -7.89
CA LEU A 81 -7.46 0.45 -9.01
C LEU A 81 -6.07 -0.04 -8.60
N GLY A 82 -5.90 -0.47 -7.35
CA GLY A 82 -4.69 -1.10 -6.87
C GLY A 82 -4.35 -0.82 -5.41
N THR A 83 -3.29 -1.48 -4.95
CA THR A 83 -2.63 -1.17 -3.69
C THR A 83 -1.47 -0.23 -3.97
N LEU A 84 -1.51 0.98 -3.41
CA LEU A 84 -0.45 1.96 -3.54
C LEU A 84 0.47 1.89 -2.32
N VAL A 85 1.76 1.66 -2.57
CA VAL A 85 2.81 1.78 -1.56
C VAL A 85 3.60 3.04 -1.82
N THR A 86 3.64 3.94 -0.85
CA THR A 86 4.46 5.17 -0.92
C THR A 86 5.65 5.02 0.01
N VAL A 87 6.86 5.13 -0.52
CA VAL A 87 8.11 4.98 0.23
C VAL A 87 8.78 6.34 0.37
N ARG A 88 9.26 6.66 1.56
CA ARG A 88 10.12 7.82 1.82
C ARG A 88 11.55 7.37 2.10
N LEU A 89 12.49 8.05 1.48
CA LEU A 89 13.91 7.83 1.59
C LEU A 89 14.59 9.03 2.25
N ASN A 90 15.50 8.74 3.19
CA ASN A 90 16.45 9.72 3.73
C ASN A 90 17.63 9.97 2.76
N ASP A 91 17.90 9.03 1.86
CA ASP A 91 18.99 9.08 0.89
C ASP A 91 18.50 8.67 -0.51
N TYR A 92 18.76 9.50 -1.52
CA TYR A 92 18.28 9.35 -2.89
C TYR A 92 19.26 9.98 -3.89
N GLY A 93 19.06 9.75 -5.19
CA GLY A 93 19.92 10.26 -6.27
C GLY A 93 21.04 9.28 -6.69
N SER A 94 21.06 8.09 -6.12
CA SER A 94 21.88 6.95 -6.55
C SER A 94 21.00 5.73 -6.81
N GLU A 95 21.49 4.83 -7.67
CA GLU A 95 20.85 3.52 -7.88
C GLU A 95 20.93 2.69 -6.58
N LYS A 96 19.83 2.01 -6.25
CA LYS A 96 19.68 1.21 -5.03
C LYS A 96 18.97 -0.09 -5.33
N MET A 97 19.17 -1.10 -4.48
CA MET A 97 18.45 -2.36 -4.55
C MET A 97 17.24 -2.33 -3.62
N LEU A 98 16.07 -2.56 -4.21
CA LEU A 98 14.81 -2.77 -3.52
C LEU A 98 14.55 -4.26 -3.38
N TYR A 99 14.52 -4.75 -2.15
CA TYR A 99 13.92 -6.03 -1.80
C TYR A 99 12.42 -5.83 -1.62
N LEU A 100 11.63 -6.53 -2.44
CA LEU A 100 10.18 -6.40 -2.47
C LEU A 100 9.53 -7.79 -2.47
N GLY A 101 8.62 -7.98 -1.53
CA GLY A 101 7.78 -9.16 -1.39
C GLY A 101 6.32 -8.74 -1.25
N TYR A 102 5.44 -9.35 -2.03
CA TYR A 102 4.00 -9.15 -1.92
C TYR A 102 3.21 -10.38 -2.34
N GLU A 103 2.02 -10.53 -1.78
CA GLU A 103 1.12 -11.63 -2.10
C GLU A 103 -0.35 -11.22 -2.07
N GLY A 104 -1.20 -12.07 -2.63
CA GLY A 104 -2.65 -11.89 -2.58
C GLY A 104 -3.37 -12.63 -3.69
N PHE A 105 -4.59 -12.17 -3.97
CA PHE A 105 -5.48 -12.80 -4.92
C PHE A 105 -5.67 -11.92 -6.15
N VAL A 106 -5.19 -12.39 -7.29
CA VAL A 106 -5.37 -11.76 -8.60
C VAL A 106 -6.42 -12.56 -9.34
N ASP A 107 -7.52 -11.92 -9.72
CA ASP A 107 -8.45 -12.55 -10.66
C ASP A 107 -7.68 -12.80 -11.96
N TYR A 108 -7.60 -14.05 -12.40
CA TYR A 108 -6.95 -14.41 -13.67
C TYR A 108 -7.94 -14.52 -14.83
N GLY A 109 -9.26 -14.41 -14.55
CA GLY A 109 -10.31 -14.77 -15.48
C GLY A 109 -10.56 -16.28 -15.53
N ALA A 110 -11.64 -16.69 -16.19
CA ALA A 110 -12.01 -18.10 -16.36
C ALA A 110 -11.48 -18.71 -17.68
N GLU A 111 -10.72 -17.95 -18.47
CA GLU A 111 -10.34 -18.29 -19.84
C GLU A 111 -8.91 -18.85 -19.88
N ASP A 112 -8.68 -19.87 -20.71
CA ASP A 112 -7.35 -20.39 -21.06
C ASP A 112 -7.00 -19.82 -22.45
N PRO A 113 -5.89 -19.06 -22.59
CA PRO A 113 -4.81 -18.90 -21.63
C PRO A 113 -5.02 -17.79 -20.60
N LEU A 114 -4.37 -17.97 -19.43
CA LEU A 114 -4.28 -16.96 -18.40
C LEU A 114 -3.24 -15.93 -18.77
N ILE A 115 -3.61 -14.66 -18.67
CA ILE A 115 -2.76 -13.53 -19.04
C ILE A 115 -2.50 -12.68 -17.80
N LEU A 116 -1.23 -12.56 -17.45
CA LEU A 116 -0.72 -11.65 -16.44
C LEU A 116 0.00 -10.55 -17.15
N ASP A 117 -0.73 -9.47 -17.34
CA ASP A 117 -0.26 -8.27 -17.98
C ASP A 117 -0.42 -7.09 -17.04
N ARG A 118 -0.22 -5.92 -17.61
CA ARG A 118 -0.31 -4.65 -16.92
C ARG A 118 -1.70 -4.38 -16.32
N ASP A 119 -2.77 -4.87 -16.94
CA ASP A 119 -4.13 -4.64 -16.46
C ASP A 119 -4.41 -5.43 -15.16
N ARG A 120 -3.71 -6.55 -14.97
CA ARG A 120 -3.77 -7.36 -13.74
C ARG A 120 -2.82 -6.85 -12.64
N LEU A 121 -1.92 -5.91 -12.94
CA LEU A 121 -0.94 -5.35 -11.99
C LEU A 121 -0.19 -6.42 -11.17
N TRP A 122 0.13 -7.55 -11.81
CA TRP A 122 0.80 -8.68 -11.15
C TRP A 122 2.26 -8.33 -10.79
N PHE A 123 2.90 -7.48 -11.60
CA PHE A 123 4.19 -6.84 -11.36
C PHE A 123 3.99 -5.37 -10.98
N PRO A 124 4.82 -4.77 -10.11
CA PRO A 124 4.56 -3.42 -9.64
C PRO A 124 4.81 -2.40 -10.75
N GLU A 125 3.93 -1.42 -10.87
CA GLU A 125 4.21 -0.22 -11.64
C GLU A 125 4.87 0.83 -10.75
N PHE A 126 6.05 1.31 -11.13
CA PHE A 126 6.84 2.24 -10.33
C PHE A 126 6.69 3.68 -10.82
N SER A 127 6.69 4.64 -9.89
CA SER A 127 6.74 6.08 -10.19
C SER A 127 8.15 6.57 -10.55
N ILE A 128 9.14 5.68 -10.53
CA ILE A 128 10.56 5.94 -10.79
C ILE A 128 11.11 4.90 -11.77
N PRO A 129 12.21 5.19 -12.48
CA PRO A 129 12.85 4.22 -13.35
C PRO A 129 13.34 2.98 -12.59
N THR A 130 13.15 1.81 -13.18
CA THR A 130 13.62 0.52 -12.70
C THR A 130 14.40 -0.19 -13.80
N ALA A 131 15.32 -1.08 -13.41
CA ALA A 131 15.96 -1.99 -14.35
C ALA A 131 14.99 -3.11 -14.76
N GLU A 132 15.20 -3.71 -15.93
CA GLU A 132 14.47 -4.91 -16.33
C GLU A 132 14.87 -6.09 -15.41
N PRO A 133 13.91 -6.71 -14.70
CA PRO A 133 14.21 -7.84 -13.83
C PRO A 133 14.38 -9.14 -14.60
N GLU A 134 15.22 -10.04 -14.09
CA GLU A 134 15.20 -11.44 -14.48
C GLU A 134 14.05 -12.14 -13.74
N LEU A 135 13.10 -12.70 -14.50
CA LEU A 135 11.86 -13.26 -13.97
C LEU A 135 11.90 -14.79 -13.96
N GLU A 136 11.81 -15.35 -12.76
CA GLU A 136 11.66 -16.78 -12.51
C GLU A 136 10.21 -17.08 -12.11
N LEU A 137 9.56 -17.96 -12.87
CA LEU A 137 8.15 -18.31 -12.66
C LEU A 137 8.02 -19.73 -12.12
N ILE A 138 7.35 -19.85 -10.98
CA ILE A 138 7.02 -21.13 -10.35
C ILE A 138 5.52 -21.35 -10.52
N VAL A 139 5.17 -22.28 -11.42
CA VAL A 139 3.78 -22.63 -11.76
C VAL A 139 3.48 -24.08 -11.38
N PRO A 140 2.21 -24.45 -11.13
CA PRO A 140 1.84 -25.82 -10.78
C PRO A 140 2.03 -26.77 -11.98
N GLU A 141 2.10 -28.08 -11.70
CA GLU A 141 2.15 -29.09 -12.75
C GLU A 141 0.96 -28.96 -13.71
N GLY A 142 1.23 -29.12 -15.01
CA GLY A 142 0.22 -29.03 -16.06
C GLY A 142 -0.02 -27.61 -16.61
N TRP A 143 0.65 -26.59 -16.06
CA TRP A 143 0.69 -25.25 -16.64
C TRP A 143 2.01 -25.01 -17.35
N TYR A 144 1.93 -24.42 -18.54
CA TYR A 144 3.08 -24.11 -19.39
C TYR A 144 3.12 -22.61 -19.67
N ARG A 145 4.32 -22.03 -19.57
CA ARG A 145 4.58 -20.65 -19.96
C ARG A 145 4.71 -20.57 -21.47
N LEU A 146 3.91 -19.71 -22.10
CA LEU A 146 4.06 -19.36 -23.50
C LEU A 146 5.07 -18.20 -23.64
N GLU A 147 5.92 -18.25 -24.67
CA GLU A 147 6.85 -17.17 -24.95
C GLU A 147 6.10 -15.95 -25.50
N VAL A 148 6.21 -14.82 -24.81
CA VAL A 148 5.57 -13.56 -25.21
C VAL A 148 6.61 -12.45 -25.18
N TYR A 149 6.67 -11.67 -26.25
CA TYR A 149 7.46 -10.46 -26.32
C TYR A 149 6.54 -9.25 -26.13
N ASN A 150 6.62 -8.61 -24.97
CA ASN A 150 5.96 -7.33 -24.73
C ASN A 150 6.99 -6.30 -24.25
N PRO A 151 7.31 -5.26 -25.05
CA PRO A 151 8.24 -4.23 -24.63
C PRO A 151 7.59 -3.34 -23.55
N GLY A 152 8.17 -3.32 -22.34
CA GLY A 152 7.92 -2.30 -21.32
C GLY A 152 7.30 -2.78 -20.01
N TYR A 153 6.48 -3.84 -20.02
CA TYR A 153 5.91 -4.42 -18.79
C TYR A 153 6.02 -5.95 -18.81
N PRO A 154 6.51 -6.59 -17.72
CA PRO A 154 6.55 -8.03 -17.59
C PRO A 154 5.21 -8.68 -17.92
N THR A 155 5.12 -9.43 -19.02
CA THR A 155 3.89 -10.13 -19.41
C THR A 155 4.12 -11.62 -19.36
N VAL A 156 3.23 -12.34 -18.70
CA VAL A 156 3.26 -13.81 -18.57
C VAL A 156 1.96 -14.36 -19.10
N VAL A 157 2.06 -15.33 -20.01
CA VAL A 157 0.93 -16.08 -20.52
C VAL A 157 1.11 -17.54 -20.14
N LEU A 158 0.11 -18.10 -19.45
CA LEU A 158 0.09 -19.48 -19.00
C LEU A 158 -1.06 -20.22 -19.67
N SER A 159 -0.79 -21.42 -20.19
CA SER A 159 -1.82 -22.30 -20.73
C SER A 159 -1.68 -23.71 -20.19
N ARG A 160 -2.79 -24.46 -20.19
CA ARG A 160 -2.75 -25.91 -19.96
C ARG A 160 -2.35 -26.67 -21.22
N ASP A 161 -2.40 -26.03 -22.38
CA ASP A 161 -1.94 -26.56 -23.65
C ASP A 161 -0.50 -26.09 -23.92
N SER A 162 0.45 -27.03 -23.90
CA SER A 162 1.86 -26.76 -24.17
C SER A 162 2.15 -26.44 -25.63
N GLU A 163 1.23 -26.76 -26.55
CA GLU A 163 1.38 -26.55 -28.00
C GLU A 163 0.56 -25.34 -28.50
N MET A 164 -0.08 -24.60 -27.59
CA MET A 164 -0.83 -23.40 -27.96
C MET A 164 0.11 -22.32 -28.53
N GLU A 165 -0.05 -22.03 -29.82
CA GLU A 165 0.58 -20.88 -30.45
C GLU A 165 -0.20 -19.61 -30.07
N TRP A 166 0.41 -18.76 -29.23
CA TRP A 166 -0.14 -17.47 -28.85
C TRP A 166 0.52 -16.36 -29.67
N GLU A 167 -0.18 -15.85 -30.68
CA GLU A 167 0.24 -14.65 -31.40
C GLU A 167 -0.29 -13.40 -30.70
N LEU A 168 0.60 -12.49 -30.31
CA LEU A 168 0.28 -11.22 -29.66
C LEU A 168 -0.31 -10.18 -30.65
N ASP A 169 -1.11 -10.60 -31.63
CA ASP A 169 -1.47 -9.79 -32.80
C ASP A 169 -2.74 -8.94 -32.65
N LEU A 170 -3.26 -8.77 -31.43
CA LEU A 170 -4.45 -7.95 -31.15
C LEU A 170 -4.16 -6.62 -30.42
N ALA A 171 -2.90 -6.27 -30.19
CA ALA A 171 -2.54 -5.07 -29.43
C ALA A 171 -1.94 -3.91 -30.26
N LEU A 172 -1.60 -4.14 -31.54
CA LEU A 172 -0.88 -3.17 -32.39
C LEU A 172 -1.57 -2.81 -33.70
N GLN A 173 -2.82 -3.26 -33.94
CA GLN A 173 -3.57 -2.69 -35.06
C GLN A 173 -3.93 -1.23 -34.71
N PRO A 174 -3.55 -0.24 -35.53
CA PRO A 174 -4.13 1.08 -35.41
C PRO A 174 -5.63 0.88 -35.62
N VAL A 175 -6.43 1.16 -34.60
CA VAL A 175 -7.85 1.37 -34.78
C VAL A 175 -7.95 2.60 -35.68
N GLU A 176 -8.08 2.38 -36.99
CA GLU A 176 -8.63 3.42 -37.85
C GLU A 176 -9.98 3.78 -37.23
N PRO A 177 -10.23 5.07 -36.94
CA PRO A 177 -11.51 5.46 -36.39
C PRO A 177 -12.56 5.11 -37.43
N GLU A 178 -13.31 4.05 -37.17
CA GLU A 178 -14.51 3.75 -37.92
C GLU A 178 -15.47 4.88 -37.59
N VAL A 179 -15.50 5.88 -38.48
CA VAL A 179 -16.52 6.92 -38.46
C VAL A 179 -17.82 6.20 -38.75
N GLU A 180 -18.49 5.75 -37.68
CA GLU A 180 -19.89 5.37 -37.77
C GLU A 180 -20.69 6.62 -38.15
N HIS A 181 -20.87 6.78 -39.46
CA HIS A 181 -21.93 7.60 -40.00
C HIS A 181 -23.25 6.97 -39.52
N SER A 182 -23.81 7.51 -38.44
CA SER A 182 -25.17 7.19 -38.02
C SER A 182 -26.13 7.46 -39.18
N PRO A 183 -26.85 6.45 -39.70
CA PRO A 183 -27.99 6.70 -40.55
C PRO A 183 -29.10 7.26 -39.67
N LEU A 184 -29.60 8.45 -40.00
CA LEU A 184 -30.87 8.96 -39.51
C LEU A 184 -31.96 7.91 -39.75
N LEU A 185 -32.54 7.39 -38.67
CA LEU A 185 -33.81 6.66 -38.69
C LEU A 185 -34.80 7.33 -37.72
N PRO A 186 -36.11 7.23 -38.02
CA PRO A 186 -37.09 8.23 -37.65
C PRO A 186 -37.58 8.05 -36.21
N SER A 187 -37.94 9.17 -35.60
CA SER A 187 -38.68 9.28 -34.35
C SER A 187 -39.89 8.34 -34.29
N GLU A 188 -39.85 7.38 -33.35
CA GLU A 188 -41.03 6.66 -32.86
C GLU A 188 -41.44 7.22 -31.47
N PRO A 189 -42.74 7.12 -31.12
CA PRO A 189 -43.41 8.06 -30.23
C PRO A 189 -43.26 7.70 -28.74
N GLU A 190 -43.52 8.70 -27.90
CA GLU A 190 -43.54 8.62 -26.43
C GLU A 190 -44.33 7.40 -25.91
N PRO A 191 -43.83 6.70 -24.88
CA PRO A 191 -44.63 5.69 -24.18
C PRO A 191 -45.68 6.38 -23.30
N GLU A 192 -46.92 5.92 -23.42
CA GLU A 192 -48.01 6.22 -22.49
C GLU A 192 -47.64 5.78 -21.07
N LEU A 193 -47.95 6.64 -20.11
CA LEU A 193 -47.83 6.39 -18.67
C LEU A 193 -48.70 5.20 -18.25
N GLU A 194 -48.10 4.03 -18.04
CA GLU A 194 -48.69 2.96 -17.25
C GLU A 194 -48.62 3.33 -15.76
N LEU A 195 -49.78 3.35 -15.12
CA LEU A 195 -49.95 3.62 -13.69
C LEU A 195 -49.25 2.53 -12.85
N GLU A 196 -48.36 2.97 -11.95
CA GLU A 196 -47.74 2.13 -10.91
C GLU A 196 -48.81 1.42 -10.06
N PRO A 197 -48.70 0.10 -9.82
CA PRO A 197 -49.47 -0.56 -8.78
C PRO A 197 -48.86 -0.28 -7.39
N GLU A 198 -49.73 -0.13 -6.39
CA GLU A 198 -49.37 0.12 -4.98
C GLU A 198 -48.33 -0.89 -4.44
N PRO A 199 -47.40 -0.44 -3.58
CA PRO A 199 -46.42 -1.33 -2.97
C PRO A 199 -47.08 -2.24 -1.93
N LEU A 200 -46.84 -3.54 -2.04
CA LEU A 200 -47.14 -4.51 -0.99
C LEU A 200 -46.29 -4.21 0.26
N PRO A 201 -46.80 -4.48 1.47
CA PRO A 201 -46.05 -4.25 2.70
C PRO A 201 -44.80 -5.13 2.74
N LEU A 202 -43.66 -4.49 3.01
CA LEU A 202 -42.38 -5.14 3.23
C LEU A 202 -42.50 -6.18 4.36
N PRO A 203 -41.96 -7.41 4.21
CA PRO A 203 -41.78 -8.29 5.35
C PRO A 203 -40.83 -7.60 6.34
N SER A 204 -41.20 -7.61 7.62
CA SER A 204 -40.34 -7.15 8.71
C SER A 204 -38.98 -7.84 8.62
N PRO A 205 -37.86 -7.14 8.89
CA PRO A 205 -36.56 -7.78 8.90
C PRO A 205 -36.61 -8.89 9.93
N SER A 206 -36.46 -10.13 9.47
CA SER A 206 -36.07 -11.25 10.29
C SER A 206 -34.82 -10.80 11.04
N GLN A 207 -34.90 -10.68 12.36
CA GLN A 207 -33.71 -10.67 13.19
C GLN A 207 -33.02 -12.00 12.92
N GLN A 208 -32.07 -12.00 11.97
CA GLN A 208 -30.97 -12.92 12.06
C GLN A 208 -30.29 -12.53 13.37
N GLU A 209 -30.61 -13.29 14.42
CA GLU A 209 -29.69 -13.48 15.52
C GLU A 209 -28.37 -13.90 14.87
N VAL A 210 -27.51 -12.90 14.65
CA VAL A 210 -26.08 -13.13 14.57
C VAL A 210 -25.81 -13.87 15.87
N ALA A 211 -25.58 -15.17 15.78
CA ALA A 211 -24.88 -15.90 16.81
C ALA A 211 -23.49 -15.27 16.87
N LEU A 212 -23.39 -14.13 17.56
CA LEU A 212 -22.20 -13.72 18.24
C LEU A 212 -21.88 -14.90 19.14
N THR A 213 -20.91 -15.70 18.71
CA THR A 213 -20.10 -16.46 19.65
C THR A 213 -19.47 -15.38 20.54
N VAL A 214 -20.18 -15.01 21.60
CA VAL A 214 -19.70 -14.14 22.66
C VAL A 214 -18.59 -14.94 23.34
N ILE A 215 -17.36 -14.76 22.86
CA ILE A 215 -16.17 -15.04 23.65
C ILE A 215 -16.20 -14.01 24.80
N PRO A 216 -15.98 -14.41 26.06
CA PRO A 216 -16.48 -13.65 27.22
C PRO A 216 -15.74 -12.32 27.40
N ASP A 217 -16.50 -11.22 27.59
CA ASP A 217 -16.03 -9.86 27.93
C ASP A 217 -14.95 -9.85 29.05
N ALA A 218 -14.95 -10.84 29.95
CA ALA A 218 -14.03 -10.92 31.08
C ALA A 218 -12.54 -11.08 30.72
N LEU A 219 -12.20 -11.80 29.63
CA LEU A 219 -10.80 -11.97 29.22
C LEU A 219 -10.25 -10.73 28.51
N TYR A 220 -11.12 -10.05 27.75
CA TYR A 220 -10.81 -8.74 27.17
C TYR A 220 -10.56 -7.70 28.25
N ASP A 221 -11.39 -7.66 29.29
CA ASP A 221 -11.19 -6.80 30.46
C ASP A 221 -9.91 -7.16 31.22
N GLU A 222 -9.57 -8.45 31.33
CA GLU A 222 -8.36 -8.92 32.01
C GLU A 222 -7.09 -8.44 31.30
N VAL A 223 -6.97 -8.66 29.98
CA VAL A 223 -5.79 -8.22 29.20
C VAL A 223 -5.69 -6.69 29.14
N SER A 224 -6.82 -5.99 29.01
CA SER A 224 -6.86 -4.52 29.09
C SER A 224 -6.36 -4.00 30.45
N ASN A 225 -6.75 -4.67 31.54
CA ASN A 225 -6.23 -4.36 32.88
C ASN A 225 -4.73 -4.64 33.03
N LEU A 226 -4.17 -5.64 32.34
CA LEU A 226 -2.72 -5.90 32.34
C LEU A 226 -1.95 -4.74 31.71
N VAL A 227 -2.45 -4.16 30.61
CA VAL A 227 -1.86 -2.98 29.98
C VAL A 227 -1.86 -1.79 30.95
N LEU A 228 -2.98 -1.54 31.64
CA LEU A 228 -3.05 -0.48 32.66
C LEU A 228 -2.07 -0.72 33.83
N ARG A 229 -1.95 -1.99 34.27
CA ARG A 229 -0.99 -2.37 35.32
C ARG A 229 0.46 -2.18 34.85
N LEU A 230 0.76 -2.49 33.59
CA LEU A 230 2.06 -2.26 32.98
C LEU A 230 2.37 -0.76 32.93
N ASP A 231 1.45 0.07 32.45
CA ASP A 231 1.60 1.54 32.42
C ASP A 231 1.86 2.11 33.82
N THR A 232 1.14 1.60 34.81
CA THR A 232 1.32 1.98 36.22
C THR A 232 2.71 1.59 36.72
N ALA A 233 3.15 0.36 36.41
CA ALA A 233 4.46 -0.15 36.80
C ALA A 233 5.60 0.67 36.16
N ILE A 234 5.49 1.01 34.86
CA ILE A 234 6.45 1.88 34.17
C ILE A 234 6.44 3.29 34.76
N SER A 235 5.25 3.88 34.96
CA SER A 235 5.07 5.23 35.50
C SER A 235 5.66 5.41 36.89
N GLN A 236 5.54 4.38 37.74
CA GLN A 236 6.07 4.37 39.10
C GLN A 236 7.50 3.83 39.17
N ARG A 237 8.02 3.28 38.06
CA ARG A 237 9.26 2.51 38.00
C ARG A 237 9.28 1.40 39.05
N ASP A 238 8.14 0.73 39.21
CA ASP A 238 7.98 -0.37 40.17
C ASP A 238 8.59 -1.65 39.58
N GLU A 239 9.86 -1.88 39.90
CA GLU A 239 10.61 -3.05 39.43
C GLU A 239 9.94 -4.37 39.84
N ALA A 240 9.32 -4.44 41.03
CA ALA A 240 8.70 -5.66 41.50
C ALA A 240 7.47 -6.00 40.65
N LEU A 241 6.60 -5.03 40.40
CA LEU A 241 5.43 -5.22 39.54
C LEU A 241 5.81 -5.47 38.08
N LEU A 242 6.87 -4.83 37.57
CA LEU A 242 7.39 -5.11 36.23
C LEU A 242 7.89 -6.56 36.10
N ARG A 243 8.58 -7.09 37.11
CA ARG A 243 9.02 -8.51 37.13
C ARG A 243 7.88 -9.51 37.25
N GLU A 244 6.72 -9.10 37.78
CA GLU A 244 5.51 -9.94 37.80
C GLU A 244 4.81 -9.96 36.44
N LEU A 245 4.80 -8.84 35.72
CA LEU A 245 4.08 -8.71 34.45
C LEU A 245 4.90 -9.16 33.23
N VAL A 246 6.22 -9.02 33.27
CA VAL A 246 7.11 -9.32 32.13
C VAL A 246 7.59 -10.78 32.19
N GLY A 247 7.48 -11.53 31.11
CA GLY A 247 7.95 -12.91 31.00
C GLY A 247 9.46 -13.05 31.17
N GLN A 248 9.94 -14.23 31.60
CA GLN A 248 11.36 -14.43 31.96
C GLN A 248 12.33 -14.16 30.81
N GLU A 249 11.95 -14.43 29.56
CA GLU A 249 12.79 -14.16 28.39
C GLU A 249 13.02 -12.66 28.18
N LEU A 250 11.95 -11.85 28.16
CA LEU A 250 12.06 -10.40 28.07
C LEU A 250 12.75 -9.76 29.29
N GLN A 251 12.63 -10.36 30.48
CA GLN A 251 13.41 -9.94 31.64
C GLN A 251 14.91 -10.18 31.41
N ALA A 252 15.28 -11.33 30.84
CA ALA A 252 16.68 -11.64 30.52
C ALA A 252 17.24 -10.71 29.43
N ASP A 253 16.40 -10.27 28.49
CA ASP A 253 16.73 -9.29 27.45
C ASP A 253 16.82 -7.85 27.97
N GLY A 254 16.50 -7.62 29.25
CA GLY A 254 16.68 -6.34 29.92
C GLY A 254 15.49 -5.38 29.81
N LEU A 255 14.30 -5.85 29.43
CA LEU A 255 13.13 -4.99 29.27
C LEU A 255 12.71 -4.31 30.58
N VAL A 256 12.82 -5.00 31.72
CA VAL A 256 12.54 -4.43 33.05
C VAL A 256 13.53 -3.32 33.40
N ASP A 257 14.82 -3.52 33.10
CA ASP A 257 15.86 -2.53 33.33
C ASP A 257 15.64 -1.30 32.44
N TYR A 258 15.21 -1.51 31.18
CA TYR A 258 14.84 -0.45 30.27
C TYR A 258 13.69 0.42 30.82
N PHE A 259 12.59 -0.20 31.28
CA PHE A 259 11.45 0.54 31.82
C PHE A 259 11.77 1.25 33.14
N THR A 260 12.55 0.65 34.02
CA THR A 260 12.97 1.30 35.28
C THR A 260 13.93 2.46 35.04
N ALA A 261 14.72 2.43 33.95
CA ALA A 261 15.61 3.50 33.53
C ALA A 261 14.92 4.65 32.75
N ALA A 262 13.63 4.51 32.42
CA ALA A 262 12.85 5.49 31.64
C ALA A 262 13.01 6.93 32.18
N PRO A 263 13.43 7.94 31.40
CA PRO A 263 13.65 9.31 31.87
C PRO A 263 12.42 9.96 32.53
N GLN A 264 12.60 10.81 33.54
CA GLN A 264 11.45 11.46 34.22
C GLN A 264 10.61 12.34 33.29
N GLN A 265 11.18 12.79 32.16
CA GLN A 265 10.48 13.62 31.19
C GLN A 265 9.37 12.86 30.44
N ILE A 266 9.50 11.54 30.31
CA ILE A 266 8.53 10.69 29.60
C ILE A 266 7.49 10.05 30.54
N LEU A 267 7.57 10.32 31.84
CA LEU A 267 6.65 9.80 32.85
C LEU A 267 5.65 10.88 33.33
N PRO A 268 4.41 10.52 33.70
CA PRO A 268 3.82 9.17 33.60
C PRO A 268 3.54 8.79 32.15
N VAL A 269 3.37 7.49 31.93
CA VAL A 269 2.92 6.91 30.67
C VAL A 269 1.51 6.37 30.81
N GLU A 270 0.72 6.48 29.75
CA GLU A 270 -0.63 5.94 29.62
C GLU A 270 -0.78 5.35 28.22
N SER A 271 -1.25 4.12 28.10
CA SER A 271 -1.46 3.44 26.82
C SER A 271 -2.91 3.55 26.38
N GLN A 272 -3.12 3.93 25.11
CA GLN A 272 -4.41 3.82 24.44
C GLN A 272 -4.38 2.60 23.53
N ILE A 273 -5.18 1.58 23.86
CA ILE A 273 -5.32 0.36 23.05
C ILE A 273 -6.02 0.72 21.73
N ARG A 274 -5.37 0.40 20.61
CA ARG A 274 -5.94 0.50 19.25
C ARG A 274 -6.60 -0.80 18.84
N THR A 275 -5.93 -1.91 19.09
CA THR A 275 -6.38 -3.26 18.74
C THR A 275 -6.12 -4.19 19.90
N LEU A 276 -7.11 -5.02 20.22
CA LEU A 276 -7.02 -6.07 21.22
C LEU A 276 -7.70 -7.30 20.66
N VAL A 277 -6.95 -8.40 20.56
CA VAL A 277 -7.45 -9.70 20.14
C VAL A 277 -7.08 -10.70 21.22
N VAL A 278 -8.05 -11.43 21.73
CA VAL A 278 -7.82 -12.46 22.74
C VAL A 278 -8.29 -13.80 22.21
N GLU A 279 -7.37 -14.75 22.10
CA GLU A 279 -7.60 -16.09 21.59
C GLU A 279 -7.17 -17.13 22.62
N GLY A 280 -8.13 -17.61 23.42
CA GLY A 280 -7.86 -18.61 24.46
C GLY A 280 -6.97 -18.07 25.57
N ALA A 281 -5.72 -18.53 25.61
CA ALA A 281 -4.71 -18.11 26.58
C ALA A 281 -3.66 -17.18 25.96
N GLU A 282 -3.96 -16.57 24.82
CA GLU A 282 -3.10 -15.58 24.15
C GLU A 282 -3.86 -14.27 23.96
N GLY A 283 -3.15 -13.15 24.11
CA GLY A 283 -3.68 -11.80 23.99
C GLY A 283 -2.72 -10.92 23.20
N TYR A 284 -3.17 -10.45 22.05
CA TYR A 284 -2.42 -9.55 21.17
C TYR A 284 -2.97 -8.13 21.34
N VAL A 285 -2.10 -7.19 21.68
CA VAL A 285 -2.46 -5.79 21.93
C VAL A 285 -1.59 -4.89 21.09
N GLU A 286 -2.23 -4.04 20.29
CA GLU A 286 -1.59 -2.86 19.73
C GLU A 286 -2.04 -1.63 20.49
N ALA A 287 -1.11 -0.80 20.94
CA ALA A 287 -1.42 0.42 21.68
C ALA A 287 -0.53 1.59 21.28
N THR A 288 -0.96 2.80 21.63
CA THR A 288 -0.11 4.00 21.58
C THR A 288 0.16 4.47 22.99
N ILE A 289 1.43 4.56 23.38
CA ILE A 289 1.89 5.12 24.64
C ILE A 289 1.89 6.64 24.55
N PHE A 290 1.21 7.29 25.48
CA PHE A 290 1.20 8.73 25.69
C PHE A 290 2.00 9.09 26.94
N SER A 291 2.61 10.27 26.93
CA SER A 291 3.07 10.94 28.13
C SER A 291 2.46 12.33 28.21
N ARG A 292 1.75 12.62 29.30
CA ARG A 292 1.11 13.93 29.53
C ARG A 292 0.25 14.39 28.35
N GLY A 293 -0.49 13.46 27.76
CA GLY A 293 -1.37 13.69 26.62
C GLY A 293 -0.67 13.87 25.26
N GLN A 294 0.65 13.63 25.16
CA GLN A 294 1.37 13.58 23.89
C GLN A 294 1.70 12.13 23.52
N PRO A 295 1.36 11.66 22.31
CA PRO A 295 1.73 10.32 21.89
C PRO A 295 3.24 10.24 21.66
N LEU A 296 3.87 9.18 22.19
CA LEU A 296 5.32 8.99 22.15
C LEU A 296 5.71 7.78 21.32
N TYR A 297 5.05 6.65 21.55
CA TYR A 297 5.40 5.38 20.93
C TYR A 297 4.15 4.61 20.55
N ASP A 298 4.22 3.83 19.48
CA ASP A 298 3.30 2.75 19.23
C ASP A 298 3.95 1.44 19.69
N THR A 299 3.14 0.56 20.25
CA THR A 299 3.58 -0.69 20.85
C THR A 299 2.74 -1.86 20.36
N GLU A 300 3.39 -3.00 20.27
CA GLU A 300 2.75 -4.30 20.10
C GLU A 300 3.14 -5.16 21.30
N MET A 301 2.15 -5.83 21.89
CA MET A 301 2.30 -6.62 23.10
C MET A 301 1.65 -7.97 22.88
N HIS A 302 2.39 -9.04 23.16
CA HIS A 302 1.84 -10.39 23.22
C HIS A 302 1.81 -10.84 24.69
N TRP A 303 0.63 -11.21 25.17
CA TRP A 303 0.38 -11.73 26.51
C TRP A 303 0.03 -13.20 26.42
N ALA A 304 0.67 -14.03 27.25
CA ALA A 304 0.35 -15.44 27.38
C ALA A 304 -0.16 -15.74 28.80
N GLY A 305 -1.28 -16.44 28.86
CA GLY A 305 -1.92 -16.92 30.07
C GLY A 305 -1.53 -18.37 30.39
N ASP A 306 -1.40 -18.71 31.66
CA ASP A 306 -1.12 -20.06 32.12
C ASP A 306 -2.38 -20.95 32.28
N GLY A 307 -3.55 -20.42 31.91
CA GLY A 307 -4.85 -21.08 32.07
C GLY A 307 -5.36 -21.18 33.52
N LEU A 308 -4.58 -20.69 34.50
CA LEU A 308 -4.93 -20.62 35.93
C LEU A 308 -5.19 -19.18 36.40
N GLY A 309 -5.13 -18.20 35.48
CA GLY A 309 -5.41 -16.79 35.72
C GLY A 309 -4.16 -15.93 35.93
N SER A 310 -2.98 -16.45 35.60
CA SER A 310 -1.75 -15.65 35.53
C SER A 310 -1.38 -15.40 34.08
N TRP A 311 -1.15 -14.13 33.75
CA TRP A 311 -0.75 -13.67 32.43
C TRP A 311 0.61 -12.96 32.51
N VAL A 312 1.44 -13.18 31.50
CA VAL A 312 2.75 -12.52 31.37
C VAL A 312 2.95 -12.02 29.97
N LEU A 313 3.65 -10.89 29.84
CA LEU A 313 4.08 -10.32 28.57
C LEU A 313 5.22 -11.18 28.00
N THR A 314 4.98 -11.83 26.87
CA THR A 314 5.94 -12.72 26.19
C THR A 314 6.66 -12.02 25.05
N GLU A 315 6.01 -11.07 24.37
CA GLU A 315 6.63 -10.25 23.32
C GLU A 315 6.27 -8.78 23.51
N PHE A 316 7.22 -7.90 23.21
CA PHE A 316 7.05 -6.46 23.29
C PHE A 316 7.86 -5.77 22.20
N SER A 317 7.18 -5.02 21.34
CA SER A 317 7.81 -4.13 20.37
C SER A 317 7.37 -2.68 20.65
N MET A 318 8.26 -1.73 20.38
CA MET A 318 7.99 -0.31 20.55
C MET A 318 8.72 0.51 19.50
N HIS A 319 8.02 1.40 18.83
CA HIS A 319 8.60 2.34 17.88
C HIS A 319 8.03 3.76 18.08
N PRO A 320 8.77 4.83 17.72
CA PRO A 320 8.27 6.20 17.86
C PRO A 320 6.92 6.39 17.16
N HIS A 321 5.99 7.06 17.84
CA HIS A 321 4.65 7.30 17.30
C HIS A 321 4.71 8.28 16.14
N THR A 322 4.08 7.90 15.03
CA THR A 322 3.91 8.79 13.89
C THR A 322 2.42 9.13 13.78
N PRO A 323 2.00 10.37 14.09
CA PRO A 323 0.58 10.70 14.13
C PRO A 323 -0.06 10.50 12.76
N SER A 324 -1.07 9.64 12.71
CA SER A 324 -2.03 9.60 11.61
C SER A 324 -2.84 10.89 11.62
N ALA A 325 -2.99 11.56 10.48
CA ALA A 325 -3.73 12.81 10.44
C ALA A 325 -5.21 12.65 10.84
N PRO A 326 -5.83 13.68 11.43
CA PRO A 326 -7.24 13.63 11.82
C PRO A 326 -8.13 13.22 10.64
N GLN A 327 -9.10 12.33 10.88
CA GLN A 327 -10.00 11.85 9.83
C GLN A 327 -10.71 13.00 9.10
N ALA A 328 -11.13 14.04 9.83
CA ALA A 328 -11.74 15.23 9.24
C ALA A 328 -10.81 15.96 8.23
N LEU A 329 -9.50 15.95 8.44
CA LEU A 329 -8.53 16.49 7.49
C LEU A 329 -8.42 15.57 6.27
N LEU A 330 -8.33 14.25 6.47
CA LEU A 330 -8.29 13.28 5.38
C LEU A 330 -9.55 13.36 4.49
N ASP A 331 -10.72 13.44 5.11
CA ASP A 331 -12.01 13.57 4.42
C ASP A 331 -12.10 14.91 3.69
N SER A 332 -11.59 16.00 4.28
CA SER A 332 -11.55 17.31 3.63
C SER A 332 -10.64 17.31 2.39
N LEU A 333 -9.48 16.66 2.47
CA LEU A 333 -8.55 16.54 1.34
C LEU A 333 -9.14 15.64 0.24
N ARG A 334 -9.78 14.53 0.59
CA ARG A 334 -10.50 13.67 -0.38
C ARG A 334 -11.67 14.40 -1.03
N GLY A 335 -12.46 15.14 -0.25
CA GLY A 335 -13.57 15.93 -0.77
C GLY A 335 -13.13 17.04 -1.74
N PHE A 336 -11.91 17.58 -1.59
CA PHE A 336 -11.33 18.48 -2.59
C PHE A 336 -11.06 17.77 -3.92
N ALA A 337 -10.54 16.53 -3.91
CA ALA A 337 -10.33 15.77 -5.13
C ALA A 337 -11.66 15.47 -5.86
N ASP A 338 -12.72 15.18 -5.12
CA ASP A 338 -14.08 15.01 -5.68
C ASP A 338 -14.63 16.32 -6.28
N GLN A 339 -14.32 17.46 -5.66
CA GLN A 339 -14.66 18.78 -6.20
C GLN A 339 -13.89 19.04 -7.50
N LEU A 340 -12.60 18.72 -7.53
CA LEU A 340 -11.74 18.87 -8.69
C LEU A 340 -12.21 17.96 -9.85
N GLN A 341 -12.51 16.69 -9.60
CA GLN A 341 -13.00 15.77 -10.62
C GLN A 341 -14.30 16.29 -11.26
N ARG A 342 -15.24 16.81 -10.44
CA ARG A 342 -16.47 17.43 -10.95
C ARG A 342 -16.20 18.70 -11.77
N ALA A 343 -15.28 19.54 -11.31
CA ALA A 343 -14.90 20.75 -12.06
C ALA A 343 -14.34 20.40 -13.44
N VAL A 344 -13.46 19.40 -13.51
CA VAL A 344 -12.91 18.89 -14.77
C VAL A 344 -14.00 18.26 -15.64
N ALA A 345 -14.88 17.43 -15.07
CA ALA A 345 -15.95 16.77 -15.81
C ALA A 345 -16.93 17.76 -16.46
N THR A 346 -17.14 18.93 -15.85
CA THR A 346 -17.98 20.00 -16.42
C THR A 346 -17.28 20.82 -17.51
N GLY A 347 -15.98 20.63 -17.74
CA GLY A 347 -15.19 21.35 -18.74
C GLY A 347 -15.07 22.87 -18.47
N SER A 348 -15.37 23.31 -17.25
CA SER A 348 -15.41 24.74 -16.90
C SER A 348 -14.02 25.26 -16.53
N ALA A 349 -13.29 25.78 -17.51
CA ALA A 349 -11.97 26.38 -17.29
C ALA A 349 -11.95 27.45 -16.17
N PRO A 350 -12.93 28.38 -16.06
CA PRO A 350 -12.95 29.37 -14.98
C PRO A 350 -13.06 28.72 -13.59
N HIS A 351 -13.80 27.62 -13.47
CA HIS A 351 -13.96 26.94 -12.19
C HIS A 351 -12.69 26.19 -11.78
N ILE A 352 -11.96 25.61 -12.74
CA ILE A 352 -10.65 24.99 -12.50
C ILE A 352 -9.61 26.06 -12.11
N GLU A 353 -9.65 27.24 -12.74
CA GLU A 353 -8.77 28.37 -12.39
C GLU A 353 -8.96 28.83 -10.93
N GLU A 354 -10.19 28.80 -10.39
CA GLU A 354 -10.46 29.10 -8.98
C GLU A 354 -9.77 28.09 -8.04
N LEU A 355 -9.76 26.81 -8.42
CA LEU A 355 -9.12 25.74 -7.65
C LEU A 355 -7.59 25.76 -7.75
N VAL A 356 -7.01 26.42 -8.75
CA VAL A 356 -5.55 26.53 -8.92
C VAL A 356 -5.02 27.81 -8.27
N GLY A 357 -4.17 27.63 -7.25
CA GLY A 357 -3.52 28.69 -6.49
C GLY A 357 -2.11 29.07 -6.94
N ILE A 358 -1.63 28.48 -8.05
CA ILE A 358 -0.30 28.74 -8.61
C ILE A 358 -0.18 30.21 -9.02
N THR A 359 0.86 30.88 -8.52
CA THR A 359 1.08 32.32 -8.72
C THR A 359 1.69 32.63 -10.08
N ASP A 360 2.56 31.76 -10.59
CA ASP A 360 3.14 31.90 -11.91
C ASP A 360 2.08 31.70 -13.02
N PRO A 361 1.86 32.68 -13.93
CA PRO A 361 0.82 32.56 -14.94
C PRO A 361 1.06 31.44 -15.97
N GLN A 362 2.31 31.11 -16.29
CA GLN A 362 2.63 30.06 -17.27
C GLN A 362 2.42 28.68 -16.67
N GLU A 363 2.92 28.46 -15.45
CA GLU A 363 2.69 27.21 -14.70
C GLU A 363 1.19 27.01 -14.42
N ARG A 364 0.47 28.09 -14.06
CA ARG A 364 -0.99 28.03 -13.87
C ARG A 364 -1.71 27.61 -15.14
N ALA A 365 -1.39 28.22 -16.29
CA ALA A 365 -2.01 27.87 -17.56
C ALA A 365 -1.71 26.41 -17.96
N ALA A 366 -0.49 25.94 -17.73
CA ALA A 366 -0.10 24.55 -17.97
C ALA A 366 -0.87 23.58 -17.06
N ALA A 367 -1.00 23.90 -15.77
CA ALA A 367 -1.75 23.10 -14.80
C ALA A 367 -3.24 23.02 -15.15
N VAL A 368 -3.88 24.15 -15.48
CA VAL A 368 -5.29 24.18 -15.89
C VAL A 368 -5.51 23.33 -17.14
N LYS A 369 -4.66 23.48 -18.16
CA LYS A 369 -4.74 22.68 -19.38
C LYS A 369 -4.62 21.19 -19.08
N LEU A 370 -3.59 20.80 -18.31
CA LEU A 370 -3.37 19.40 -17.94
C LEU A 370 -4.57 18.82 -17.19
N LEU A 371 -5.12 19.57 -16.23
CA LEU A 371 -6.30 19.15 -15.46
C LEU A 371 -7.53 18.95 -16.37
N MET A 372 -7.74 19.86 -17.34
CA MET A 372 -8.83 19.75 -18.31
C MET A 372 -8.70 18.53 -19.24
N ASP A 373 -7.48 18.07 -19.48
CA ASP A 373 -7.20 16.92 -20.34
C ASP A 373 -7.33 15.57 -19.59
N LEU A 374 -7.60 15.56 -18.28
CA LEU A 374 -7.73 14.32 -17.49
C LEU A 374 -9.03 13.57 -17.80
N ASN A 375 -8.97 12.24 -17.76
CA ASN A 375 -10.17 11.42 -17.94
C ASN A 375 -11.04 11.49 -16.69
N THR A 376 -12.30 11.92 -16.82
CA THR A 376 -13.28 11.95 -15.73
C THR A 376 -14.43 10.98 -15.91
N ALA A 377 -14.40 10.14 -16.96
CA ALA A 377 -15.42 9.12 -17.18
C ALA A 377 -15.34 7.99 -16.15
N GLU A 378 -14.15 7.76 -15.60
CA GLU A 378 -13.90 6.80 -14.52
C GLU A 378 -13.66 7.53 -13.18
N PRO A 379 -14.00 6.91 -12.04
CA PRO A 379 -13.72 7.46 -10.72
C PRO A 379 -12.21 7.63 -10.51
N TRP A 380 -11.81 8.75 -9.92
CA TRP A 380 -10.43 8.98 -9.54
C TRP A 380 -10.13 8.32 -8.20
N GLU A 381 -8.96 7.71 -8.07
CA GLU A 381 -8.52 7.20 -6.79
C GLU A 381 -7.63 8.18 -6.07
N VAL A 382 -7.96 8.45 -4.80
CA VAL A 382 -7.36 9.54 -4.05
C VAL A 382 -6.63 8.98 -2.84
N PHE A 383 -5.31 9.12 -2.87
CA PHE A 383 -4.40 8.70 -1.81
C PHE A 383 -3.86 9.94 -1.07
N VAL A 384 -3.94 9.94 0.26
CA VAL A 384 -3.45 11.05 1.08
C VAL A 384 -2.04 10.73 1.56
N VAL A 385 -1.04 11.09 0.77
CA VAL A 385 0.35 10.66 0.96
C VAL A 385 1.13 11.44 2.03
N GLU A 386 0.72 12.66 2.35
CA GLU A 386 1.33 13.51 3.38
C GLU A 386 0.28 14.54 3.88
N PRO A 387 -0.61 14.13 4.80
CA PRO A 387 -1.71 14.99 5.23
C PRO A 387 -1.24 16.27 5.92
N HIS A 388 -0.12 16.24 6.65
CA HIS A 388 0.45 17.44 7.30
C HIS A 388 1.09 18.44 6.32
N GLN A 389 1.40 18.00 5.09
CA GLN A 389 1.84 18.89 4.00
C GLN A 389 0.74 19.11 2.97
N PHE A 390 -0.49 18.65 3.26
CA PHE A 390 -1.66 18.72 2.38
C PHE A 390 -1.37 18.17 0.98
N ARG A 391 -0.68 17.03 0.92
CA ARG A 391 -0.38 16.36 -0.35
C ARG A 391 -1.35 15.22 -0.63
N LEU A 392 -1.81 15.20 -1.88
CA LEU A 392 -2.61 14.14 -2.47
C LEU A 392 -1.85 13.50 -3.61
N LEU A 393 -2.06 12.20 -3.79
CA LEU A 393 -1.77 11.52 -5.03
C LEU A 393 -3.10 11.04 -5.60
N ILE A 394 -3.43 11.50 -6.80
CA ILE A 394 -4.61 11.07 -7.53
C ILE A 394 -4.17 10.14 -8.64
N LEU A 395 -4.68 8.91 -8.61
CA LEU A 395 -4.45 7.93 -9.65
C LEU A 395 -5.65 7.89 -10.59
N ILE A 396 -5.38 8.10 -11.87
CA ILE A 396 -6.39 8.27 -12.90
C ILE A 396 -6.12 7.26 -14.02
N ARG A 397 -7.11 6.42 -14.32
CA ARG A 397 -7.08 5.62 -15.54
C ARG A 397 -7.43 6.52 -16.73
N HIS A 398 -6.41 6.98 -17.45
CA HIS A 398 -6.61 7.91 -18.55
C HIS A 398 -7.03 7.19 -19.85
N SER A 399 -6.53 5.97 -20.05
CA SER A 399 -6.95 5.06 -21.12
C SER A 399 -6.85 3.62 -20.60
N PRO A 400 -7.35 2.60 -21.34
CA PRO A 400 -7.23 1.20 -20.93
C PRO A 400 -5.81 0.80 -20.52
N ARG A 401 -4.79 1.33 -21.23
CA ARG A 401 -3.37 1.01 -21.03
C ARG A 401 -2.54 2.15 -20.43
N THR A 402 -3.16 3.24 -20.01
CA THR A 402 -2.43 4.42 -19.52
C THR A 402 -3.03 4.91 -18.22
N HIS A 403 -2.20 4.89 -17.18
CA HIS A 403 -2.52 5.46 -15.90
C HIS A 403 -1.66 6.70 -15.66
N VAL A 404 -2.26 7.71 -15.06
CA VAL A 404 -1.58 8.96 -14.71
C VAL A 404 -1.66 9.12 -13.21
N ALA A 405 -0.50 9.29 -12.58
CA ALA A 405 -0.40 9.67 -11.18
C ALA A 405 -0.21 11.19 -11.12
N VAL A 406 -1.19 11.88 -10.56
CA VAL A 406 -1.18 13.32 -10.36
C VAL A 406 -0.90 13.62 -8.89
N SER A 407 0.30 14.10 -8.59
CA SER A 407 0.66 14.59 -7.26
C SER A 407 0.23 16.05 -7.12
N LEU A 408 -0.61 16.31 -6.13
CA LEU A 408 -1.05 17.66 -5.79
C LEU A 408 -0.47 18.06 -4.44
N ARG A 409 0.05 19.27 -4.37
CA ARG A 409 0.29 19.97 -3.11
C ARG A 409 -0.76 21.04 -2.95
N LEU A 410 -1.53 20.96 -1.87
CA LEU A 410 -2.62 21.90 -1.60
C LEU A 410 -2.17 22.98 -0.62
N MET A 411 -2.83 24.12 -0.67
CA MET A 411 -2.75 25.18 0.33
C MET A 411 -4.16 25.53 0.82
N PRO A 412 -4.31 25.84 2.11
CA PRO A 412 -5.60 26.25 2.66
C PRO A 412 -6.03 27.61 2.12
N ASP A 413 -7.32 27.76 1.84
CA ASP A 413 -7.98 28.98 1.38
C ASP A 413 -9.28 29.17 2.18
N PRO A 414 -9.83 30.40 2.32
CA PRO A 414 -11.02 30.64 3.13
C PRO A 414 -12.26 29.82 2.71
N THR A 415 -12.31 29.36 1.47
CA THR A 415 -13.41 28.56 0.91
C THR A 415 -13.08 27.06 0.80
N GLY A 416 -11.88 26.63 1.18
CA GLY A 416 -11.45 25.24 1.08
C GLY A 416 -9.96 25.09 0.79
N TRP A 417 -9.62 24.41 -0.30
CA TRP A 417 -8.24 24.13 -0.71
C TRP A 417 -7.98 24.70 -2.11
N ARG A 418 -6.72 25.05 -2.38
CA ARG A 418 -6.24 25.40 -3.72
C ARG A 418 -4.96 24.66 -4.04
N ILE A 419 -4.75 24.35 -5.33
CA ILE A 419 -3.56 23.66 -5.82
C ILE A 419 -2.39 24.64 -5.81
N ALA A 420 -1.41 24.41 -4.94
CA ALA A 420 -0.20 25.20 -4.83
C ALA A 420 0.93 24.67 -5.73
N ALA A 421 0.94 23.36 -6.01
CA ALA A 421 1.81 22.74 -7.01
C ALA A 421 1.16 21.46 -7.54
N LEU A 422 1.49 21.12 -8.78
CA LEU A 422 0.99 19.94 -9.48
C LEU A 422 2.13 19.29 -10.26
N GLU A 423 2.26 18.00 -10.12
CA GLU A 423 3.13 17.16 -10.93
C GLU A 423 2.31 15.98 -11.45
N ALA A 424 2.44 15.65 -12.73
CA ALA A 424 1.80 14.47 -13.31
C ALA A 424 2.85 13.59 -13.95
N LEU A 425 2.81 12.31 -13.61
CA LEU A 425 3.70 11.30 -14.14
C LEU A 425 2.87 10.21 -14.81
N PRO A 426 3.22 9.80 -16.04
CA PRO A 426 2.69 8.54 -16.56
C PRO A 426 3.21 7.43 -15.65
N VAL A 427 2.30 6.61 -15.18
CA VAL A 427 2.65 5.35 -14.53
C VAL A 427 2.83 4.35 -15.66
N ASN A 428 3.88 3.52 -15.64
CA ASN A 428 4.22 2.55 -16.69
C ASN A 428 4.07 1.12 -16.21
#